data_AF-A0A090ZDP1-F1
#
_entry.id   AF-A0A090ZDP1-F1
#
_cell.length_a   1.000
_cell.length_b   1.000
_cell.length_c   1.000
_cell.angle_alpha   90.00
_cell.angle_beta   90.00
_cell.angle_gamma   90.00
#
_symmetry.space_group_name_H-M   'P 1'
#
loop_
_entity.id
_entity.type
_entity.pdbx_description
1 polymer ?
#
loop_
_entity_poly.entity_id
_entity_poly.type
_entity_poly.pdbx_seq_one_letter_code
_entity_poly.pdbx_strand_id
1 'polypeptide(L)'
;MFGWNPPKSRGKDYHTWDWGGNLIVHEIVQRPDGTLAVKVPDTVDAAFKNPLPANFQGITGDWLAADRNLSCESPYGFAGCTAREELPDQCKISASVSFSGQTQGVGLMLRTEDTLDAAYYVTLEPQRNRLTFRGAIMQSEEGGKTFP
;
A
#
# COMPACT_ATOMS: atom_id res chain seq x y z
N MET A 1 37.66 25.30 2.88
CA MET A 1 37.29 23.90 2.59
C MET A 1 35.82 23.76 2.92
N PHE A 2 34.95 23.62 1.90
CA PHE A 2 33.53 23.38 2.11
C PHE A 2 33.29 21.88 1.92
N GLY A 3 32.80 21.21 2.97
CA GLY A 3 32.46 19.79 2.93
C GLY A 3 30.95 19.63 3.06
N TRP A 4 30.33 19.03 2.05
CA TRP A 4 28.95 18.56 2.13
C TRP A 4 29.02 17.03 2.22
N ASN A 5 28.83 16.48 3.41
CA ASN A 5 28.69 15.03 3.60
C ASN A 5 27.28 14.78 4.17
N PRO A 6 26.25 14.71 3.31
CA PRO A 6 24.92 14.42 3.79
C PRO A 6 24.93 13.03 4.43
N PRO A 7 24.14 12.80 5.50
CA PRO A 7 24.03 11.48 6.09
C PRO A 7 23.67 10.46 5.01
N LYS A 8 24.24 9.25 5.09
CA LYS A 8 23.78 8.14 4.25
C LYS A 8 22.29 7.94 4.50
N SER A 9 21.50 8.23 3.47
CA SER A 9 20.06 8.09 3.51
C SER A 9 19.66 6.63 3.76
N ARG A 10 18.69 6.40 4.67
CA ARG A 10 18.34 5.05 5.14
C ARG A 10 17.50 4.24 4.15
N GLY A 11 17.16 4.79 2.98
CA GLY A 11 16.42 4.06 1.95
C GLY A 11 16.48 4.72 0.58
N LYS A 12 16.21 3.94 -0.47
CA LYS A 12 16.12 4.47 -1.85
C LYS A 12 14.98 5.47 -2.01
N ASP A 13 13.93 5.35 -1.20
CA ASP A 13 12.80 6.28 -1.13
C ASP A 13 13.15 7.65 -0.52
N TYR A 14 14.35 7.75 0.02
CA TYR A 14 14.89 8.92 0.71
C TYR A 14 16.09 9.48 -0.06
N HIS A 15 16.27 9.07 -1.32
CA HIS A 15 17.05 9.84 -2.28
C HIS A 15 16.32 11.17 -2.53
N THR A 16 17.04 12.27 -2.33
CA THR A 16 16.57 13.63 -2.59
C THR A 16 16.01 13.76 -3.99
N TRP A 17 15.05 14.67 -4.19
CA TRP A 17 14.33 14.97 -5.43
C TRP A 17 15.23 14.99 -6.69
N ASP A 18 15.45 13.83 -7.29
CA ASP A 18 16.07 13.69 -8.59
C ASP A 18 14.98 14.00 -9.64
N TRP A 19 15.26 14.97 -10.50
CA TRP A 19 14.35 15.34 -11.58
C TRP A 19 14.29 14.21 -12.62
N GLY A 20 13.11 13.63 -12.79
CA GLY A 20 12.87 12.46 -13.64
C GLY A 20 12.27 11.31 -12.83
N GLY A 21 11.56 10.40 -13.51
CA GLY A 21 10.84 9.31 -12.86
C GLY A 21 10.12 8.42 -13.87
N ASN A 22 9.13 7.68 -13.40
CA ASN A 22 8.31 6.83 -14.25
C ASN A 22 7.10 7.58 -14.80
N LEU A 23 6.73 7.32 -16.05
CA LEU A 23 5.44 7.76 -16.61
C LEU A 23 4.31 6.90 -16.02
N ILE A 24 3.32 7.54 -15.40
CA ILE A 24 2.13 6.88 -14.86
C ILE A 24 0.91 7.36 -15.66
N VAL A 25 0.22 6.43 -16.31
CA VAL A 25 -0.93 6.72 -17.18
C VAL A 25 -2.22 6.23 -16.53
N HIS A 26 -3.25 7.07 -16.56
CA HIS A 26 -4.60 6.74 -16.14
C HIS A 26 -5.59 7.09 -17.25
N GLU A 27 -6.65 6.30 -17.37
CA GLU A 27 -7.78 6.60 -18.26
C GLU A 27 -8.83 7.42 -17.49
N ILE A 28 -9.29 8.52 -18.08
CA ILE A 28 -10.35 9.36 -17.52
C ILE A 28 -11.71 8.77 -17.92
N VAL A 29 -12.60 8.61 -16.94
CA VAL A 29 -13.96 8.13 -17.14
C VAL A 29 -14.94 9.13 -16.55
N GLN A 30 -15.93 9.56 -17.33
CA GLN A 30 -17.03 10.38 -16.83
C GLN A 30 -18.10 9.48 -16.20
N ARG A 31 -18.47 9.78 -14.95
CA ARG A 31 -19.58 9.11 -14.24
C ARG A 31 -20.94 9.60 -14.76
N PRO A 32 -22.04 8.88 -14.51
CA PRO A 32 -23.39 9.30 -14.93
C PRO A 32 -23.83 10.67 -14.40
N ASP A 33 -23.31 11.10 -13.25
CA ASP A 33 -23.57 12.41 -12.64
C ASP A 33 -22.72 13.55 -13.24
N GLY A 34 -21.91 13.25 -14.25
CA GLY A 34 -21.02 14.20 -14.93
C GLY A 34 -19.65 14.37 -14.26
N THR A 35 -19.43 13.83 -13.06
CA THR A 35 -18.12 13.90 -12.37
C THR A 35 -17.08 13.03 -13.07
N LEU A 36 -15.79 13.34 -12.88
CA LEU A 36 -14.71 12.55 -13.46
C LEU A 36 -14.14 11.55 -12.44
N ALA A 37 -13.80 10.38 -12.96
CA ALA A 37 -13.07 9.32 -12.30
C ALA A 37 -11.81 8.98 -13.11
N VAL A 38 -10.91 8.22 -12.50
CA VAL A 38 -9.81 7.59 -13.22
C VAL A 38 -9.85 6.08 -13.01
N LYS A 39 -9.39 5.33 -14.02
CA LYS A 39 -9.10 3.90 -13.91
C LYS A 39 -7.74 3.58 -14.54
N VAL A 40 -7.26 2.37 -14.26
CA VAL A 40 -6.13 1.80 -15.01
C VAL A 40 -6.54 1.60 -16.48
N PRO A 41 -5.69 1.92 -17.47
CA PRO A 41 -5.98 1.61 -18.86
C PRO A 41 -6.16 0.11 -19.08
N ASP A 42 -7.14 -0.29 -19.90
CA ASP A 42 -7.48 -1.71 -20.11
C ASP A 42 -6.29 -2.52 -20.65
N THR A 43 -5.39 -1.90 -21.41
CA THR A 43 -4.17 -2.54 -21.92
C THR A 43 -3.16 -2.86 -20.80
N VAL A 44 -3.09 -2.02 -19.77
CA VAL A 44 -2.24 -2.26 -18.59
C VAL A 44 -2.86 -3.36 -17.75
N ASP A 45 -4.18 -3.34 -17.54
CA ASP A 45 -4.87 -4.39 -16.80
C ASP A 45 -4.70 -5.77 -17.46
N ALA A 46 -4.86 -5.80 -18.79
CA ALA A 46 -4.70 -7.01 -19.59
C ALA A 46 -3.26 -7.55 -19.62
N ALA A 47 -2.26 -6.83 -19.13
CA ALA A 47 -0.89 -7.35 -19.03
C ALA A 47 -0.74 -8.38 -17.90
N PHE A 48 -1.62 -8.38 -16.90
CA PHE A 48 -1.54 -9.22 -15.71
C PHE A 48 -2.52 -10.40 -15.77
N LYS A 49 -2.22 -11.40 -16.60
CA LYS A 49 -3.12 -12.56 -16.84
C LYS A 49 -2.80 -13.81 -16.03
N ASN A 50 -1.60 -13.90 -15.47
CA ASN A 50 -1.13 -15.10 -14.80
C ASN A 50 -1.39 -14.99 -13.29
N PRO A 51 -2.39 -15.70 -12.74
CA PRO A 51 -2.61 -15.70 -11.31
C PRO A 51 -1.44 -16.37 -10.59
N LEU A 52 -1.01 -15.77 -9.49
CA LEU A 52 -0.03 -16.36 -8.59
C LEU A 52 -0.73 -16.91 -7.35
N PRO A 53 -0.22 -18.00 -6.75
CA PRO A 53 -0.70 -18.45 -5.45
C PRO A 53 -0.48 -17.34 -4.41
N ALA A 54 -1.41 -17.21 -3.48
CA ALA A 54 -1.32 -16.28 -2.36
C ALA A 54 -1.82 -16.98 -1.10
N ASN A 55 -0.90 -17.65 -0.42
CA ASN A 55 -1.18 -18.37 0.81
C ASN A 55 -0.79 -17.50 1.98
N PHE A 56 -1.71 -17.29 2.92
CA PHE A 56 -1.48 -16.35 4.01
C PHE A 56 -1.18 -17.08 5.33
N GLN A 57 -0.36 -16.43 6.15
CA GLN A 57 -0.08 -16.82 7.52
C GLN A 57 -0.44 -15.66 8.45
N GLY A 58 -1.25 -15.95 9.47
CA GLY A 58 -1.53 -14.99 10.53
C GLY A 58 -0.26 -14.71 11.34
N ILE A 59 0.04 -13.44 11.56
CA ILE A 59 1.17 -12.99 12.38
C ILE A 59 0.67 -12.43 13.71
N THR A 60 -0.41 -11.65 13.68
CA THR A 60 -1.04 -11.08 14.89
C THR A 60 -2.55 -11.06 14.74
N GLY A 61 -3.25 -11.26 15.87
CA GLY A 61 -4.69 -11.49 15.92
C GLY A 61 -5.10 -12.88 15.40
N ASP A 62 -6.36 -13.24 15.65
CA ASP A 62 -6.92 -14.50 15.20
C ASP A 62 -7.45 -14.38 13.77
N TRP A 63 -6.93 -15.25 12.89
CA TRP A 63 -7.31 -15.30 11.48
C TRP A 63 -7.95 -16.63 11.14
N LEU A 64 -9.09 -16.57 10.46
CA LEU A 64 -9.74 -17.71 9.83
C LEU A 64 -9.45 -17.65 8.33
N ALA A 65 -8.77 -18.67 7.82
CA ALA A 65 -8.51 -18.83 6.40
C ALA A 65 -9.39 -19.95 5.83
N ALA A 66 -10.16 -19.63 4.80
CA ALA A 66 -10.97 -20.59 4.05
C ALA A 66 -10.82 -20.30 2.56
N ASP A 67 -10.19 -21.22 1.83
CA ASP A 67 -9.84 -21.06 0.42
C ASP A 67 -9.05 -19.77 0.14
N ARG A 68 -9.68 -18.79 -0.52
CA ARG A 68 -9.13 -17.47 -0.87
C ARG A 68 -9.68 -16.34 0.00
N ASN A 69 -10.41 -16.67 1.06
CA ASN A 69 -10.98 -15.72 1.99
C ASN A 69 -10.21 -15.73 3.29
N LEU A 70 -9.98 -14.53 3.82
CA LEU A 70 -9.39 -14.28 5.12
C LEU A 70 -10.35 -13.43 5.92
N SER A 71 -10.60 -13.83 7.16
CA SER A 71 -11.37 -13.03 8.10
C SER A 71 -10.68 -12.99 9.46
N CYS A 72 -10.85 -11.86 10.13
CA CYS A 72 -10.35 -11.63 11.49
C CYS A 72 -11.28 -10.65 12.19
N GLU A 73 -11.27 -10.68 13.52
CA GLU A 73 -11.90 -9.66 14.35
C GLU A 73 -10.87 -9.18 15.38
N SER A 74 -10.65 -7.86 15.44
CA SER A 74 -9.75 -7.26 16.43
C SER A 74 -10.35 -5.95 16.92
N PRO A 75 -11.36 -6.00 17.79
CA PRO A 75 -12.11 -4.82 18.21
C PRO A 75 -11.28 -3.85 19.07
N TYR A 76 -10.23 -4.36 19.72
CA TYR A 76 -9.39 -3.61 20.67
C TYR A 76 -7.92 -3.58 20.26
N GLY A 77 -7.60 -3.95 19.02
CA GLY A 77 -6.22 -4.11 18.61
C GLY A 77 -6.01 -4.14 17.12
N PHE A 78 -4.88 -4.72 16.73
CA PHE A 78 -4.46 -4.90 15.37
C PHE A 78 -4.46 -6.40 15.03
N ALA A 79 -4.83 -6.73 13.80
CA ALA A 79 -4.68 -8.06 13.24
C ALA A 79 -3.97 -7.94 11.89
N GLY A 80 -3.00 -8.81 11.65
CA GLY A 80 -2.17 -8.79 10.46
C GLY A 80 -1.78 -10.19 10.04
N CYS A 81 -1.80 -10.43 8.73
CA CYS A 81 -1.31 -11.65 8.10
C CYS A 81 -0.42 -11.27 6.91
N THR A 82 0.46 -12.19 6.52
CA THR A 82 1.40 -12.02 5.40
C THR A 82 1.24 -13.15 4.41
N ALA A 83 1.52 -12.89 3.13
CA ALA A 83 1.67 -13.94 2.15
C ALA A 83 2.95 -14.73 2.46
N ARG A 84 2.92 -16.04 2.24
CA ARG A 84 4.08 -16.94 2.38
C ARG A 84 5.01 -16.83 1.17
N GLU A 85 4.45 -16.48 0.03
CA GLU A 85 5.19 -16.25 -1.20
C GLU A 85 5.73 -14.82 -1.26
N GLU A 86 6.94 -14.69 -1.82
CA GLU A 86 7.53 -13.38 -2.13
C GLU A 86 6.72 -12.64 -3.20
N LEU A 87 6.53 -11.34 -2.99
CA LEU A 87 5.85 -10.50 -3.97
C LEU A 87 6.79 -10.20 -5.15
N PRO A 88 6.39 -10.50 -6.41
CA PRO A 88 7.19 -10.16 -7.58
C PRO A 88 7.41 -8.66 -7.73
N ASP A 89 8.45 -8.28 -8.45
CA ASP A 89 8.77 -6.87 -8.75
C ASP A 89 7.66 -6.17 -9.53
N GLN A 90 6.94 -6.91 -10.38
CA GLN A 90 5.79 -6.40 -11.14
C GLN A 90 4.60 -7.33 -10.96
N CYS A 91 3.53 -6.82 -10.35
CA CYS A 91 2.31 -7.58 -10.13
C CYS A 91 1.08 -6.68 -10.05
N LYS A 92 -0.10 -7.30 -10.15
CA LYS A 92 -1.39 -6.69 -9.84
C LYS A 92 -1.95 -7.39 -8.60
N ILE A 93 -2.27 -6.62 -7.56
CA ILE A 93 -2.99 -7.10 -6.38
C ILE A 93 -4.45 -6.72 -6.52
N SER A 94 -5.35 -7.69 -6.35
CA SER A 94 -6.79 -7.48 -6.40
C SER A 94 -7.45 -8.19 -5.24
N ALA A 95 -8.28 -7.48 -4.48
CA ALA A 95 -8.98 -8.01 -3.33
C ALA A 95 -10.35 -7.34 -3.18
N SER A 96 -11.31 -8.09 -2.66
CA SER A 96 -12.59 -7.56 -2.18
C SER A 96 -12.56 -7.55 -0.66
N VAL A 97 -12.84 -6.40 -0.07
CA VAL A 97 -12.81 -6.23 1.39
C VAL A 97 -14.20 -5.91 1.88
N SER A 98 -14.65 -6.63 2.92
CA SER A 98 -15.86 -6.32 3.69
C SER A 98 -15.47 -6.06 5.13
N PHE A 99 -16.07 -5.05 5.74
CA PHE A 99 -15.74 -4.59 7.08
C PHE A 99 -17.00 -4.11 7.80
N SER A 100 -16.95 -4.05 9.13
CA SER A 100 -18.07 -3.54 9.93
C SER A 100 -18.02 -2.02 10.04
N GLY A 101 -19.13 -1.37 10.38
CA GLY A 101 -19.17 0.09 10.57
C GLY A 101 -18.26 0.61 11.71
N GLN A 102 -17.78 -0.28 12.58
CA GLN A 102 -16.87 0.04 13.68
C GLN A 102 -15.39 -0.05 13.27
N THR A 103 -15.09 -0.55 12.06
CA THR A 103 -13.71 -0.70 11.58
C THR A 103 -13.04 0.68 11.42
N GLN A 104 -11.96 0.89 12.18
CA GLN A 104 -11.15 2.11 12.12
C GLN A 104 -10.22 2.13 10.91
N GLY A 105 -9.69 0.98 10.52
CA GLY A 105 -8.79 0.84 9.38
C GLY A 105 -8.70 -0.60 8.89
N VAL A 106 -8.62 -0.77 7.58
CA VAL A 106 -8.36 -2.04 6.91
C VAL A 106 -7.56 -1.77 5.63
N GLY A 107 -6.62 -2.63 5.28
CA GLY A 107 -5.70 -2.30 4.20
C GLY A 107 -4.72 -3.40 3.86
N LEU A 108 -3.76 -3.03 3.03
CA LEU A 108 -2.65 -3.88 2.59
C LEU A 108 -1.34 -3.38 3.19
N MET A 109 -0.52 -4.33 3.63
CA MET A 109 0.88 -4.11 3.97
C MET A 109 1.73 -4.64 2.81
N LEU A 110 2.59 -3.81 2.27
CA LEU A 110 3.49 -4.15 1.16
C LEU A 110 4.93 -4.10 1.64
N ARG A 111 5.75 -5.05 1.17
CA ARG A 111 7.18 -5.17 1.53
C ARG A 111 7.38 -5.10 3.04
N THR A 112 6.60 -5.91 3.77
CA THR A 112 6.69 -6.01 5.23
C THR A 112 7.78 -6.99 5.66
N GLU A 113 8.35 -6.76 6.83
CA GLU A 113 9.14 -7.76 7.55
C GLU A 113 8.23 -8.73 8.32
N ASP A 114 8.79 -9.85 8.78
CA ASP A 114 8.06 -10.92 9.49
C ASP A 114 7.37 -10.42 10.77
N THR A 115 7.87 -9.35 11.40
CA THR A 115 7.31 -8.78 12.64
C THR A 115 6.21 -7.75 12.40
N LEU A 116 5.98 -7.33 11.15
CA LEU A 116 5.07 -6.24 10.77
C LEU A 116 5.45 -4.84 11.30
N ASP A 117 6.65 -4.67 11.87
CA ASP A 117 7.09 -3.39 12.43
C ASP A 117 7.43 -2.35 11.34
N ALA A 118 7.84 -2.83 10.17
CA ALA A 118 8.20 -2.01 9.02
C ALA A 118 7.49 -2.52 7.76
N ALA A 119 6.66 -1.67 7.16
CA ALA A 119 5.98 -1.93 5.90
C ALA A 119 5.54 -0.63 5.21
N TYR A 120 5.07 -0.73 3.97
CA TYR A 120 4.24 0.30 3.34
C TYR A 120 2.77 -0.06 3.54
N TYR A 121 1.99 0.87 4.09
CA TYR A 121 0.59 0.68 4.39
C TYR A 121 -0.26 1.44 3.39
N VAL A 122 -1.20 0.73 2.76
CA VAL A 122 -2.32 1.31 2.02
C VAL A 122 -3.59 1.00 2.80
N THR A 123 -4.12 1.98 3.52
CA THR A 123 -5.18 1.78 4.51
C THR A 123 -6.42 2.57 4.15
N LEU A 124 -7.55 1.88 3.99
CA LEU A 124 -8.88 2.47 3.99
C LEU A 124 -9.26 2.77 5.45
N GLU A 125 -9.66 4.00 5.71
CA GLU A 125 -10.20 4.44 7.01
C GLU A 125 -11.68 4.81 6.85
N PRO A 126 -12.61 3.84 6.99
CA PRO A 126 -14.01 4.03 6.62
C PRO A 126 -14.68 5.20 7.35
N GLN A 127 -14.41 5.33 8.66
CA GLN A 127 -14.99 6.40 9.48
C GLN A 127 -14.49 7.81 9.11
N ARG A 128 -13.37 7.89 8.38
CA ARG A 128 -12.79 9.16 7.90
C ARG A 128 -12.96 9.36 6.39
N ASN A 129 -13.63 8.43 5.72
CA ASN A 129 -13.87 8.44 4.27
C ASN A 129 -12.59 8.75 3.45
N ARG A 130 -11.49 8.07 3.77
CA ARG A 130 -10.21 8.29 3.08
C ARG A 130 -9.40 7.01 2.92
N LEU A 131 -8.56 7.01 1.89
CA LEU A 131 -7.44 6.10 1.75
C LEU A 131 -6.16 6.82 2.20
N THR A 132 -5.30 6.14 2.96
CA THR A 132 -4.01 6.67 3.40
C THR A 132 -2.87 5.81 2.90
N PHE A 133 -1.74 6.44 2.60
CA PHE A 133 -0.48 5.78 2.32
C PHE A 133 0.53 6.17 3.40
N ARG A 134 1.23 5.19 3.99
CA ARG A 134 2.28 5.41 4.99
C ARG A 134 3.46 4.49 4.70
N GLY A 135 4.68 5.02 4.66
CA GLY A 135 5.90 4.22 4.55
C GLY A 135 6.53 3.90 5.90
N ALA A 136 7.46 2.95 5.92
CA ALA A 136 8.26 2.61 7.10
C ALA A 136 9.21 3.74 7.53
N ILE A 137 9.55 4.64 6.60
CA ILE A 137 10.38 5.82 6.87
C ILE A 137 9.45 7.03 7.02
N MET A 138 9.32 7.55 8.24
CA MET A 138 8.68 8.86 8.45
C MET A 138 9.63 9.96 7.98
N GLN A 139 9.13 10.84 7.11
CA GLN A 139 9.81 12.09 6.79
C GLN A 139 9.96 12.89 8.10
N SER A 140 11.19 13.22 8.49
CA SER A 140 11.38 14.31 9.46
C SER A 140 10.94 15.62 8.81
N GLU A 141 10.60 16.64 9.62
CA GLU A 141 10.22 17.97 9.13
C GLU A 141 11.27 18.62 8.21
N GLU A 142 12.51 18.13 8.21
CA GLU A 142 13.56 18.58 7.30
C GLU A 142 13.42 18.03 5.87
N GLY A 143 12.73 16.90 5.68
CA GLY A 143 12.43 16.34 4.36
C GLY A 143 11.20 16.95 3.67
N GLY A 144 10.43 17.77 4.39
CA GLY A 144 9.24 18.48 3.90
C GLY A 144 9.49 19.95 3.51
N LYS A 145 10.72 20.45 3.65
CA LYS A 145 11.04 21.83 3.30
C LYS A 145 11.60 21.91 1.89
N THR A 146 10.71 22.35 0.98
CA THR A 146 10.88 23.35 -0.10
C THR A 146 10.26 22.87 -1.41
N PHE A 147 8.97 23.14 -1.57
CA PHE A 147 8.45 23.55 -2.88
C PHE A 147 8.80 25.04 -3.08
N PRO A 148 9.26 25.47 -4.26
CA PRO A 148 8.80 26.74 -4.82
C PRO A 148 7.33 26.64 -5.27
#